data_AF-A0A932ZI38-F1
#
_entry.id   AF-A0A932ZI38-F1
#
_cell.length_a   1.000
_cell.length_b   1.000
_cell.length_c   1.000
_cell.angle_alpha   90.00
_cell.angle_beta   90.00
_cell.angle_gamma   90.00
#
_symmetry.space_group_name_H-M   'P 1'
#
loop_
_entity.id
_entity.type
_entity.pdbx_description
1 polymer ?
#
loop_
_entity_poly.entity_id
_entity_poly.type
_entity_poly.pdbx_seq_one_letter_code
_entity_poly.pdbx_strand_id
1 'polypeptide(L)'
;MTIWARPEMNAQRLLQHFHRISEAPDAIPRLRRFILDLAVRGKLVEQDPNDEPASELLKRIQAEKARLVKEGKVRMQPPSAVDAPNMPFPVPKRWEWLPLNEIGIVSGGMTPSKNRAEFWDGDINWFSPKDVKSDELVDSELKITATGVSETGLQLYPPSTSVPLRDR
;
A
#
# COMPACT_ATOMS: atom_id res chain seq x y z
N MET A 1 -15.10 10.48 38.03
CA MET A 1 -14.97 9.80 36.72
C MET A 1 -13.56 10.11 36.21
N THR A 2 -12.58 9.33 36.64
CA THR A 2 -11.15 9.69 36.51
C THR A 2 -10.63 9.21 35.16
N ILE A 3 -10.39 10.16 34.27
CA ILE A 3 -9.78 9.95 32.97
C ILE A 3 -8.31 9.63 33.24
N TRP A 4 -7.89 8.39 33.00
CA TRP A 4 -6.47 8.04 32.95
C TRP A 4 -5.88 8.71 31.70
N ALA A 5 -5.37 9.92 31.86
CA ALA A 5 -4.46 10.49 30.88
C ALA A 5 -3.25 9.55 30.82
N ARG A 6 -3.10 8.81 29.72
CA ARG A 6 -1.86 8.09 29.47
C ARG A 6 -0.74 9.13 29.49
N PRO A 7 0.31 8.97 30.30
CA PRO A 7 1.38 9.94 30.32
C PRO A 7 1.96 10.04 28.91
N GLU A 8 1.89 11.23 28.32
CA GLU A 8 2.59 11.51 27.07
C GLU A 8 4.06 11.16 27.27
N MET A 9 4.60 10.40 26.33
CA MET A 9 6.01 10.02 26.40
C MET A 9 6.85 11.26 26.10
N ASN A 10 7.34 11.89 27.16
CA ASN A 10 8.25 13.02 27.08
C ASN A 10 9.64 12.52 26.66
N ALA A 11 10.20 13.09 25.60
CA ALA A 11 11.54 12.78 25.10
C ALA A 11 12.63 12.90 26.19
N GLN A 12 12.46 13.84 27.11
CA GLN A 12 13.35 14.03 28.25
C GLN A 12 13.35 12.83 29.21
N ARG A 13 12.18 12.21 29.44
CA ARG A 13 12.04 11.00 30.26
C ARG A 13 12.60 9.77 29.56
N LEU A 14 12.46 9.70 28.24
CA LEU A 14 13.07 8.65 27.42
C LEU A 14 14.60 8.72 27.52
N LEU A 15 15.18 9.92 27.36
CA LEU A 15 16.63 10.13 27.43
C LEU A 15 17.19 9.84 28.83
N GLN A 16 16.49 10.22 29.89
CA GLN A 16 16.88 9.92 31.27
C GLN A 16 16.99 8.41 31.56
N HIS A 17 16.18 7.59 30.88
CA HIS A 17 16.18 6.14 31.06
C HIS A 17 16.84 5.38 29.89
N PHE A 18 17.43 6.10 28.93
CA PHE A 18 17.90 5.51 27.67
C PHE A 18 18.91 4.38 27.91
N HIS A 19 19.88 4.58 28.81
CA HIS A 19 20.88 3.56 29.15
C HIS A 19 20.24 2.24 29.58
N ARG A 20 19.32 2.31 30.56
CA ARG A 20 18.59 1.14 31.08
C ARG A 20 17.71 0.48 30.03
N ILE A 21 17.11 1.28 29.15
CA ILE A 21 16.30 0.76 28.04
C ILE A 21 17.20 0.07 27.03
N SER A 22 18.35 0.66 26.67
CA SER A 22 19.26 0.12 25.65
C SER A 22 19.90 -1.21 26.03
N GLU A 23 20.05 -1.49 27.33
CA GLU A 23 20.60 -2.75 27.86
C GLU A 23 19.55 -3.87 27.98
N ALA A 24 18.25 -3.57 27.85
CA ALA A 24 17.23 -4.60 27.93
C ALA A 24 17.26 -5.50 26.68
N PRO A 25 17.03 -6.83 26.84
CA PRO A 25 16.83 -7.70 25.68
C PRO A 25 15.72 -7.16 24.78
N ASP A 26 15.92 -7.23 23.47
CA ASP A 26 15.00 -6.74 22.43
C ASP A 26 14.72 -5.21 22.43
N ALA A 27 15.48 -4.41 23.16
CA ALA A 27 15.27 -2.96 23.20
C ALA A 27 15.37 -2.29 21.83
N ILE A 28 16.37 -2.65 21.03
CA ILE A 28 16.59 -2.06 19.71
C ILE A 28 15.45 -2.40 18.73
N PRO A 29 15.02 -3.67 18.57
CA PRO A 29 13.81 -3.99 17.79
C PRO A 29 12.56 -3.23 18.23
N ARG A 30 12.32 -3.13 19.54
CA ARG A 30 11.14 -2.42 20.09
C ARG A 30 11.19 -0.93 19.79
N LEU A 31 12.36 -0.29 19.95
CA LEU A 31 12.56 1.11 19.64
C LEU A 31 12.34 1.39 18.15
N ARG A 32 12.88 0.54 17.26
CA ARG A 32 12.65 0.66 15.81
C ARG A 32 11.16 0.59 15.48
N ARG A 33 10.44 -0.40 16.02
CA ARG A 33 8.99 -0.54 15.82
C ARG A 33 8.23 0.70 16.32
N PHE A 34 8.65 1.25 17.45
CA PHE A 34 8.03 2.45 18.00
C PHE A 34 8.28 3.69 17.12
N ILE A 35 9.50 3.91 16.64
CA ILE A 35 9.83 5.00 15.72
C ILE A 35 9.05 4.86 14.41
N LEU A 36 8.93 3.64 13.86
CA LEU A 36 8.12 3.38 12.67
C LEU A 36 6.63 3.66 12.91
N ASP A 37 6.08 3.28 14.06
CA ASP A 37 4.69 3.60 14.43
C ASP A 37 4.47 5.11 14.50
N LEU A 38 5.42 5.87 15.06
CA LEU A 38 5.35 7.34 15.04
C LEU A 38 5.47 7.91 13.62
N ALA A 39 6.31 7.32 12.77
CA ALA A 39 6.51 7.75 11.38
C ALA A 39 5.21 7.62 10.58
N VAL A 40 4.58 6.45 10.64
CA VAL A 40 3.35 6.14 9.92
C VAL A 40 2.17 7.01 10.39
N ARG A 41 2.20 7.49 11.64
CA ARG A 41 1.21 8.43 12.20
C ARG A 41 1.52 9.90 11.92
N GLY A 42 2.62 10.23 11.24
CA GLY A 42 3.05 11.61 10.99
C GLY A 42 3.47 12.37 12.26
N LYS A 43 3.99 11.67 13.28
CA LYS A 43 4.36 12.24 14.59
C LYS A 43 5.87 12.43 14.79
N LEU A 44 6.69 12.16 13.78
CA LEU A 44 8.14 12.32 13.87
C LEU A 44 8.62 13.76 13.69
N VAL A 45 7.83 14.59 13.01
CA VAL A 45 8.19 15.97 12.66
C VAL A 45 6.96 16.86 12.81
N GLU A 46 7.19 18.13 13.16
CA GLU A 46 6.17 19.17 13.16
C GLU A 46 5.53 19.29 11.78
N GLN A 47 4.21 19.47 11.75
CA GLN A 47 3.45 19.55 10.51
C GLN A 47 3.42 21.00 10.01
N ASP A 48 3.79 21.22 8.75
CA ASP A 48 3.71 22.56 8.15
C ASP A 48 2.23 22.88 7.80
N PRO A 49 1.65 23.96 8.35
CA PRO A 49 0.31 24.37 7.97
C PRO A 49 0.17 24.73 6.48
N ASN A 50 1.27 25.07 5.81
CA ASN A 50 1.33 25.47 4.40
C ASN A 50 1.52 24.32 3.41
N ASP A 51 1.64 23.08 3.87
CA ASP A 51 1.74 21.92 2.97
C ASP A 51 0.55 21.86 1.98
N GLU A 52 0.50 20.92 1.05
CA GLU A 52 -0.72 20.68 0.27
C GLU A 52 -1.62 19.65 0.98
N PRO A 53 -2.94 19.89 1.14
CA PRO A 53 -3.77 18.91 1.85
C PRO A 53 -4.11 17.76 0.89
N ALA A 54 -4.25 16.56 1.43
CA ALA A 54 -4.49 15.35 0.64
C ALA A 54 -5.65 15.52 -0.35
N SER A 55 -6.76 16.14 0.07
CA SER A 55 -7.88 16.54 -0.78
C SER A 55 -7.53 17.21 -2.12
N GLU A 56 -6.50 18.06 -2.21
CA GLU A 56 -6.13 18.67 -3.50
C GLU A 56 -5.46 17.67 -4.46
N LEU A 57 -4.65 16.75 -3.92
CA LEU A 57 -4.15 15.62 -4.71
C LEU A 57 -5.29 14.70 -5.16
N LEU A 58 -6.27 14.44 -4.30
CA LEU A 58 -7.42 13.61 -4.66
C LEU A 58 -8.25 14.18 -5.78
N LYS A 59 -8.50 15.50 -5.80
CA LYS A 59 -9.19 16.15 -6.92
C LYS A 59 -8.47 15.90 -8.24
N ARG A 60 -7.14 15.99 -8.25
CA ARG A 60 -6.32 15.73 -9.45
C ARG A 60 -6.39 14.26 -9.88
N ILE A 61 -6.31 13.34 -8.92
CA ILE A 61 -6.44 11.89 -9.19
C ILE A 61 -7.83 11.56 -9.75
N GLN A 62 -8.89 12.11 -9.16
CA GLN A 62 -10.27 11.88 -9.61
C GLN A 62 -10.50 12.44 -11.02
N ALA A 63 -9.99 13.64 -11.33
CA ALA A 63 -10.06 14.21 -12.66
C ALA A 63 -9.33 13.35 -13.71
N GLU A 64 -8.13 12.88 -13.38
CA GLU A 64 -7.35 12.02 -14.27
C GLU A 64 -8.00 10.66 -14.47
N LYS A 65 -8.55 10.05 -13.42
CA LYS A 65 -9.34 8.83 -13.52
C LYS A 65 -10.57 9.01 -14.40
N ALA A 66 -11.31 10.09 -14.23
CA ALA A 66 -12.48 10.39 -15.06
C ALA A 66 -12.10 10.52 -16.54
N ARG A 67 -10.95 11.15 -16.83
CA ARG A 67 -10.38 11.23 -18.20
C ARG A 67 -10.08 9.84 -18.76
N LEU A 68 -9.39 8.99 -18.00
CA LEU A 68 -9.03 7.63 -18.42
C LEU A 68 -10.25 6.72 -18.62
N VAL A 69 -11.29 6.89 -17.80
CA VAL A 69 -12.58 6.19 -17.97
C VAL A 69 -13.29 6.65 -19.24
N LYS A 70 -13.31 7.96 -19.51
CA LYS A 70 -13.89 8.51 -20.76
C LYS A 70 -13.15 8.02 -22.01
N GLU A 71 -11.84 7.82 -21.92
CA GLU A 71 -11.01 7.24 -22.98
C GLU A 71 -11.15 5.71 -23.10
N GLY A 72 -11.90 5.05 -22.20
CA GLY A 72 -12.08 3.60 -22.21
C GLY A 72 -10.84 2.80 -21.80
N LYS A 73 -9.78 3.47 -21.30
CA LYS A 73 -8.53 2.82 -20.87
C LYS A 73 -8.69 2.11 -19.52
N VAL A 74 -9.67 2.52 -18.74
CA VAL A 74 -9.86 2.08 -17.36
C VAL A 74 -11.35 1.88 -17.10
N ARG A 75 -11.69 0.82 -16.38
CA ARG A 75 -13.07 0.59 -15.91
C ARG A 75 -13.36 1.47 -14.70
N MET A 76 -14.55 2.07 -14.68
CA MET A 76 -15.01 2.82 -13.53
C MET A 76 -15.17 1.89 -12.33
N GLN A 77 -14.52 2.24 -11.21
CA GLN A 77 -14.71 1.57 -9.94
C GLN A 77 -15.66 2.41 -9.08
N PRO A 78 -16.60 1.80 -8.36
CA PRO A 78 -17.46 2.55 -7.45
C PRO A 78 -16.62 3.16 -6.33
N PRO A 79 -16.97 4.38 -5.88
CA PRO A 79 -16.34 4.97 -4.71
C PRO A 79 -16.48 4.02 -3.53
N SER A 80 -15.38 3.75 -2.85
CA SER A 80 -15.42 2.96 -1.62
C SER A 80 -15.54 3.91 -0.45
N ALA A 81 -16.53 3.68 0.42
CA ALA A 81 -16.70 4.51 1.60
C ALA A 81 -15.52 4.28 2.55
N VAL A 82 -14.99 5.39 3.06
CA VAL A 82 -14.08 5.39 4.20
C VAL A 82 -14.93 5.13 5.44
N ASP A 83 -14.69 4.01 6.13
CA ASP A 83 -15.32 3.76 7.45
C ASP A 83 -14.68 4.68 8.50
N ALA A 84 -15.03 5.97 8.46
CA ALA A 84 -14.51 7.00 9.36
C ALA A 84 -14.55 6.62 10.86
N PRO A 85 -15.58 5.92 11.39
CA PRO A 85 -15.60 5.50 12.78
C PRO A 85 -14.56 4.42 13.14
N ASN A 86 -14.06 3.66 12.17
CA ASN A 86 -13.17 2.51 12.38
C ASN A 86 -11.71 2.78 12.01
N MET A 87 -11.30 4.05 12.00
CA MET A 87 -9.90 4.38 11.74
C MET A 87 -9.00 3.98 12.92
N PRO A 88 -7.86 3.32 12.66
CA PRO A 88 -7.01 2.77 13.71
C PRO A 88 -6.35 3.86 14.57
N PHE A 89 -6.18 5.07 14.02
CA PHE A 89 -5.60 6.22 14.71
C PHE A 89 -5.92 7.55 14.01
N PRO A 90 -5.85 8.68 14.75
CA PRO A 90 -5.92 10.00 14.15
C PRO A 90 -4.66 10.29 13.32
N VAL A 91 -4.85 10.93 12.17
CA VAL A 91 -3.79 11.40 11.27
C VAL A 91 -3.67 12.93 11.36
N PRO A 92 -2.57 13.53 10.88
CA PRO A 92 -2.44 14.98 10.77
C PRO A 92 -3.62 15.60 10.01
N LYS A 93 -3.97 16.86 10.32
CA LYS A 93 -5.15 17.55 9.76
C LYS A 93 -5.19 17.58 8.23
N ARG A 94 -4.02 17.53 7.59
CA ARG A 94 -3.83 17.65 6.14
C ARG A 94 -3.70 16.29 5.46
N TRP A 95 -3.75 15.20 6.23
CA TRP A 95 -3.76 13.82 5.76
C TRP A 95 -5.19 13.29 5.79
N GLU A 96 -5.50 12.34 4.92
CA GLU A 96 -6.81 11.73 4.82
C GLU A 96 -6.68 10.21 4.72
N TRP A 97 -7.56 9.50 5.42
CA TRP A 97 -7.70 8.06 5.25
C TRP A 97 -8.56 7.78 4.03
N LEU A 98 -8.07 6.92 3.14
CA LEU A 98 -8.74 6.61 1.89
C LEU A 98 -8.56 5.13 1.52
N PRO A 99 -9.53 4.53 0.83
CA PRO A 99 -9.34 3.22 0.22
C PRO A 99 -8.33 3.30 -0.93
N LEU A 100 -7.57 2.22 -1.15
CA LEU A 100 -6.49 2.19 -2.15
C LEU A 100 -6.99 2.46 -3.58
N ASN A 101 -8.22 2.05 -3.90
CA ASN A 101 -8.86 2.31 -5.19
C ASN A 101 -9.28 3.77 -5.41
N GLU A 102 -9.19 4.65 -4.41
CA GLU A 102 -9.34 6.09 -4.62
C GLU A 102 -8.05 6.69 -5.20
N ILE A 103 -6.87 6.18 -4.84
CA ILE A 103 -5.58 6.72 -5.32
C ILE A 103 -5.04 6.03 -6.58
N GLY A 104 -5.47 4.81 -6.87
CA GLY A 104 -4.98 4.04 -8.02
C GLY A 104 -6.04 3.16 -8.66
N ILE A 105 -5.66 2.44 -9.71
CA ILE A 105 -6.49 1.41 -10.34
C ILE A 105 -6.09 0.08 -9.73
N VAL A 106 -7.02 -0.54 -9.00
CA VAL A 106 -6.77 -1.83 -8.36
C VAL A 106 -7.45 -2.92 -9.18
N SER A 107 -6.70 -3.94 -9.57
CA SER A 107 -7.21 -5.08 -10.31
C SER A 107 -6.59 -6.38 -9.79
N GLY A 108 -7.35 -7.46 -9.90
CA GLY A 108 -6.91 -8.78 -9.50
C GLY A 108 -6.03 -9.46 -10.56
N GLY A 109 -5.29 -10.46 -10.13
CA GLY A 109 -4.71 -11.46 -11.01
C GLY A 109 -5.71 -12.59 -11.33
N MET A 110 -5.32 -13.48 -12.23
CA MET A 110 -6.06 -14.70 -12.53
C MET A 110 -5.08 -15.81 -12.89
N THR A 111 -5.47 -17.06 -12.60
CA THR A 111 -4.73 -18.25 -13.03
C THR A 111 -5.46 -18.90 -14.21
N PRO A 112 -4.91 -18.86 -15.44
CA PRO A 112 -5.40 -19.66 -16.55
C PRO A 112 -5.41 -21.16 -16.24
N SER A 113 -6.17 -21.95 -16.99
CA SER A 113 -6.17 -23.41 -16.82
C SER A 113 -4.78 -23.99 -17.10
N LYS A 114 -4.21 -24.70 -16.11
CA LYS A 114 -2.92 -25.41 -16.27
C LYS A 114 -3.00 -26.63 -17.18
N ASN A 115 -4.20 -27.10 -17.50
CA ASN A 115 -4.41 -28.25 -18.37
C ASN A 115 -4.40 -27.89 -19.87
N ARG A 116 -4.46 -26.61 -20.21
CA ARG A 116 -4.35 -26.14 -21.60
C ARG A 116 -2.91 -25.76 -21.88
N ALA A 117 -2.14 -26.73 -22.39
CA ALA A 117 -0.71 -26.54 -22.68
C ALA A 117 -0.45 -25.34 -23.62
N GLU A 118 -1.37 -25.06 -24.55
CA GLU A 118 -1.30 -23.91 -25.48
C GLU A 118 -1.27 -22.53 -24.79
N PHE A 119 -1.63 -22.45 -23.51
CA PHE A 119 -1.56 -21.21 -22.74
C PHE A 119 -0.18 -20.95 -22.15
N TRP A 120 0.68 -21.96 -22.06
CA TRP A 120 1.93 -21.91 -21.31
C TRP A 120 3.15 -22.02 -22.23
N ASP A 121 4.34 -21.83 -21.66
CA ASP A 121 5.63 -21.86 -22.38
C ASP A 121 5.74 -20.77 -23.47
N GLY A 122 5.12 -19.61 -23.21
CA GLY A 122 5.27 -18.41 -24.04
C GLY A 122 6.39 -17.48 -23.58
N ASP A 123 6.32 -16.22 -24.03
CA ASP A 123 7.34 -15.19 -23.71
C ASP A 123 6.86 -14.14 -22.70
N ILE A 124 5.59 -14.18 -22.29
CA ILE A 124 5.00 -13.18 -21.40
C ILE A 124 5.10 -13.67 -19.96
N ASN A 125 5.69 -12.86 -19.07
CA ASN A 125 5.80 -13.24 -17.65
C ASN A 125 4.43 -13.39 -16.98
N TRP A 126 4.23 -14.53 -16.30
CA TRP A 126 3.09 -14.77 -15.43
C TRP A 126 3.57 -14.93 -14.00
N PHE A 127 3.43 -13.86 -13.21
CA PHE A 127 3.92 -13.83 -11.83
C PHE A 127 2.96 -14.50 -10.85
N SER A 128 3.53 -15.33 -9.97
CA SER A 128 2.86 -15.94 -8.83
C SER A 128 3.48 -15.46 -7.52
N PRO A 129 2.86 -15.74 -6.36
CA PRO A 129 3.48 -15.43 -5.06
C PRO A 129 4.86 -16.08 -4.85
N LYS A 130 5.22 -17.14 -5.60
CA LYS A 130 6.54 -17.77 -5.52
C LYS A 130 7.65 -16.95 -6.16
N ASP A 131 7.30 -16.06 -7.07
CA ASP A 131 8.24 -15.22 -7.82
C ASP A 131 8.63 -13.96 -7.03
N VAL A 132 7.89 -13.66 -5.96
CA VAL A 132 8.14 -12.52 -5.06
C VAL A 132 9.31 -12.82 -4.12
N LYS A 133 10.52 -12.64 -4.64
CA LYS A 133 11.79 -12.89 -3.91
C LYS A 133 12.60 -11.63 -3.65
N SER A 134 12.21 -10.52 -4.26
CA SER A 134 12.85 -9.20 -4.19
C SER A 134 11.82 -8.08 -4.31
N ASP A 135 12.25 -6.84 -4.08
CA ASP A 135 11.41 -5.64 -4.19
C ASP A 135 10.95 -5.39 -5.64
N GLU A 136 11.64 -5.97 -6.62
CA GLU A 136 11.30 -5.88 -8.04
C GLU A 136 11.00 -7.26 -8.63
N LEU A 137 9.98 -7.31 -9.51
CA LEU A 137 9.60 -8.49 -10.27
C LEU A 137 10.09 -8.32 -11.71
N VAL A 138 11.17 -9.03 -12.06
CA VAL A 138 11.82 -8.92 -13.37
C VAL A 138 11.48 -10.12 -14.26
N ASP A 139 11.48 -11.32 -13.70
CA ASP A 139 11.22 -12.57 -14.43
C ASP A 139 10.39 -13.53 -13.59
N SER A 140 9.67 -14.44 -14.25
CA SER A 140 8.77 -15.41 -13.61
C SER A 140 9.10 -16.83 -14.00
N GLU A 141 8.88 -17.77 -13.09
CA GLU A 141 9.08 -19.22 -13.33
C GLU A 141 8.18 -19.72 -14.47
N LEU A 142 6.95 -19.21 -14.55
CA LEU A 142 6.01 -19.54 -15.62
C LEU A 142 5.85 -18.37 -16.57
N LYS A 143 5.74 -18.70 -17.86
CA LYS A 143 5.41 -17.75 -18.91
C LYS A 143 4.15 -18.19 -19.64
N ILE A 144 3.36 -17.20 -20.05
CA ILE A 144 2.09 -17.38 -20.74
C ILE A 144 2.23 -16.98 -22.21
N THR A 145 1.51 -17.66 -23.09
CA THR A 145 1.43 -17.33 -24.52
C THR A 145 0.48 -16.17 -24.77
N ALA A 146 0.59 -15.53 -25.94
CA ALA A 146 -0.41 -14.54 -26.38
C ALA A 146 -1.82 -15.14 -26.43
N THR A 147 -1.97 -16.41 -26.82
CA THR A 147 -3.22 -17.16 -26.80
C THR A 147 -3.80 -17.28 -25.39
N GLY A 148 -2.97 -17.62 -24.40
CA GLY A 148 -3.37 -17.69 -23.00
C GLY A 148 -3.85 -16.35 -22.44
N VAL A 149 -3.33 -15.23 -22.95
CA VAL A 149 -3.83 -13.90 -22.60
C VAL A 149 -5.16 -13.61 -23.31
N SER A 150 -5.24 -13.79 -24.64
CA SER A 150 -6.40 -13.39 -25.43
C SER A 150 -7.66 -14.24 -25.19
N GLU A 151 -7.49 -15.52 -24.88
CA GLU A 151 -8.60 -16.45 -24.63
C GLU A 151 -9.06 -16.46 -23.16
N THR A 152 -8.44 -15.65 -22.30
CA THR A 152 -8.79 -15.56 -20.90
C THR A 152 -9.07 -14.11 -20.51
N GLY A 153 -9.64 -13.89 -19.32
CA GLY A 153 -9.75 -12.54 -18.73
C GLY A 153 -8.44 -11.99 -18.14
N LEU A 154 -7.26 -12.52 -18.54
CA LEU A 154 -5.99 -12.12 -17.94
C LEU A 154 -5.59 -10.74 -18.45
N GLN A 155 -5.36 -9.82 -17.52
CA GLN A 155 -4.95 -8.47 -17.85
C GLN A 155 -3.42 -8.38 -17.92
N LEU A 156 -2.91 -7.76 -18.97
CA LEU A 156 -1.51 -7.37 -19.07
C LEU A 156 -1.29 -6.07 -18.29
N TYR A 157 -0.22 -6.05 -17.50
CA TYR A 157 0.20 -4.89 -16.73
C TYR A 157 1.48 -4.32 -17.32
N PRO A 158 1.55 -3.00 -17.55
CA PRO A 158 2.77 -2.38 -18.05
C PRO A 158 3.87 -2.43 -16.97
N PRO A 159 5.14 -2.30 -17.37
CA PRO A 159 6.24 -2.08 -16.44
C PRO A 159 5.94 -0.93 -15.48
N SER A 160 6.49 -1.01 -14.26
CA SER A 160 6.22 -0.06 -13.15
C SER A 160 4.84 -0.17 -12.51
N THR A 161 4.11 -1.28 -12.73
CA THR A 161 2.91 -1.61 -11.96
C THR A 161 3.29 -2.09 -10.55
N SER A 162 2.74 -1.48 -9.50
CA SER A 162 2.93 -1.94 -8.13
C SER A 162 2.09 -3.18 -7.82
N VAL A 163 2.70 -4.18 -7.20
CA VAL A 163 2.01 -5.39 -6.72
C VAL A 163 1.98 -5.36 -5.18
N PRO A 164 0.84 -5.03 -4.55
CA PRO A 164 0.74 -5.03 -3.10
C PRO A 164 0.74 -6.48 -2.59
N LEU A 165 1.67 -6.79 -1.69
CA LEU A 165 1.70 -8.06 -0.99
C LEU A 165 0.84 -7.96 0.27
N ARG A 166 -0.04 -8.93 0.46
CA ARG A 166 -0.77 -9.05 1.72
C ARG A 166 0.14 -9.74 2.73
N ASP A 167 0.45 -9.05 3.81
CA ASP A 167 1.12 -9.66 4.96
C ASP A 167 0.23 -10.80 5.48
N ARG A 168 0.81 -11.99 5.68
CA ARG A 168 0.10 -13.18 6.18
C ARG A 168 0.05 -13.17 7.70
#